data_AF-A0A7W1I456-F1
#
_entry.id   AF-A0A7W1I456-F1
#
_cell.length_a   1.000
_cell.length_b   1.000
_cell.length_c   1.000
_cell.angle_alpha   90.00
_cell.angle_beta   90.00
_cell.angle_gamma   90.00
#
_symmetry.space_group_name_H-M   'P 1'
#
loop_
_entity.id
_entity.type
_entity.pdbx_description
1 polymer ?
#
loop_
_entity_poly.entity_id
_entity_poly.type
_entity_poly.pdbx_seq_one_letter_code
_entity_poly.pdbx_strand_id
1 'polypeptide(L)' 'MHVVIMGCGRVGSALAKALEAIDHSVAIIDQDASAFRRLSTEFEGSKVTGIGFD' A
#
# COMPACT_ATOMS: atom_id res chain seq x y z
N MET A 1 -10.14 7.27 7.97
CA MET A 1 -8.84 7.11 8.67
C MET A 1 -7.73 7.12 7.63
N HIS A 2 -6.50 7.48 8.01
CA HIS A 2 -5.33 7.30 7.16
C HIS A 2 -4.47 6.15 7.69
N VAL A 3 -4.20 5.16 6.85
CA VAL A 3 -3.44 3.95 7.22
C VAL A 3 -2.16 3.89 6.41
N VAL A 4 -1.02 3.75 7.10
CA VAL A 4 0.27 3.50 6.46
C VAL A 4 0.59 2.01 6.56
N ILE A 5 0.83 1.37 5.43
CA ILE A 5 1.18 -0.05 5.32
C ILE A 5 2.64 -0.17 4.91
N MET A 6 3.40 -0.93 5.69
CA MET A 6 4.77 -1.30 5.40
C MET A 6 4.81 -2.63 4.65
N GLY A 7 5.26 -2.61 3.41
CA GLY A 7 5.40 -3.75 2.50
C GLY A 7 4.20 -3.94 1.56
N CYS A 8 4.47 -3.95 0.26
CA CYS A 8 3.55 -4.23 -0.85
C CYS A 8 3.68 -5.69 -1.34
N GLY A 9 3.77 -6.61 -0.39
CA GLY A 9 3.66 -8.06 -0.62
C GLY A 9 2.21 -8.50 -0.80
N ARG A 10 1.96 -9.81 -0.69
CA ARG A 10 0.61 -10.40 -0.80
C ARG A 10 -0.38 -9.82 0.21
N VAL A 11 0.06 -9.70 1.48
CA VAL A 11 -0.79 -9.22 2.58
C VAL A 11 -1.02 -7.72 2.44
N GLY A 12 0.04 -6.93 2.22
CA GLY A 12 -0.07 -5.48 2.12
C GLY A 12 -0.97 -5.03 0.98
N SER A 13 -0.87 -5.65 -0.21
CA SER A 13 -1.74 -5.30 -1.33
C SER A 13 -3.20 -5.70 -1.10
N ALA A 14 -3.45 -6.85 -0.47
CA ALA A 14 -4.81 -7.29 -0.14
C ALA A 14 -5.44 -6.41 0.95
N LEU A 15 -4.65 -6.05 1.98
CA LEU A 15 -5.08 -5.17 3.06
C LEU A 15 -5.40 -3.77 2.54
N ALA A 16 -4.55 -3.21 1.69
CA ALA A 16 -4.78 -1.92 1.06
C ALA A 16 -6.11 -1.86 0.31
N LYS A 17 -6.38 -2.87 -0.52
CA LYS A 17 -7.66 -2.99 -1.24
C LYS A 17 -8.85 -3.08 -0.29
N ALA A 18 -8.74 -3.85 0.79
CA ALA A 18 -9.81 -3.98 1.77
C ALA A 18 -10.09 -2.67 2.51
N LEU A 19 -9.04 -1.89 2.82
CA LEU A 19 -9.15 -0.60 3.48
C LEU A 19 -9.75 0.49 2.56
N GLU A 20 -9.34 0.55 1.30
CA GLU A 20 -9.96 1.46 0.31
C GLU A 20 -11.45 1.14 0.13
N ALA A 21 -11.83 -0.15 0.10
CA ALA A 21 -13.22 -0.58 -0.04
C ALA A 21 -14.14 -0.15 1.13
N ILE A 22 -13.57 0.21 2.27
CA ILE A 22 -14.30 0.73 3.44
C ILE A 22 -14.01 2.22 3.70
N ASP A 23 -13.64 2.95 2.66
CA ASP A 23 -13.44 4.40 2.66
C ASP A 23 -12.34 4.87 3.62
N HIS A 24 -11.21 4.15 3.61
CA HIS A 24 -9.98 4.58 4.27
C HIS A 24 -8.91 4.97 3.25
N SER A 25 -8.21 6.08 3.52
CA SER A 25 -7.06 6.46 2.71
C SER A 25 -5.84 5.64 3.12
N VAL A 26 -5.10 5.18 2.13
CA VAL A 26 -3.96 4.28 2.35
C VAL A 26 -2.68 4.91 1.77
N ALA A 27 -1.58 4.79 2.50
CA ALA A 27 -0.24 4.95 1.96
C ALA A 27 0.50 3.61 2.11
N ILE A 28 1.20 3.17 1.07
CA ILE A 28 2.02 1.95 1.10
C ILE A 28 3.47 2.33 0.86
N ILE A 29 4.34 1.79 1.71
CA ILE A 29 5.79 1.91 1.59
C ILE A 29 6.36 0.54 1.27
N ASP A 30 7.17 0.42 0.22
CA ASP A 30 7.96 -0.79 -0.07
C ASP A 30 9.35 -0.40 -0.58
N GLN A 31 10.36 -1.18 -0.23
CA GLN A 31 11.72 -0.98 -0.70
C GLN A 31 11.88 -1.33 -2.19
N ASP A 32 11.07 -2.24 -2.70
CA ASP A 32 11.05 -2.65 -4.11
C ASP A 32 9.88 -1.96 -4.83
N ALA A 33 10.20 -0.97 -5.66
CA ALA A 33 9.20 -0.25 -6.46
C ALA A 33 8.37 -1.18 -7.38
N SER A 34 8.91 -2.33 -7.78
CA SER A 34 8.18 -3.29 -8.60
C SER A 34 7.05 -3.99 -7.84
N ALA A 35 7.09 -3.99 -6.50
CA ALA A 35 6.07 -4.58 -5.66
C ALA A 35 4.71 -3.88 -5.82
N PHE A 36 4.69 -2.59 -6.14
CA PHE A 36 3.47 -1.81 -6.36
C PHE A 36 2.61 -2.31 -7.53
N ARG A 37 3.17 -3.14 -8.43
CA ARG A 37 2.39 -3.80 -9.49
C ARG A 37 1.29 -4.72 -8.95
N ARG A 38 1.35 -5.08 -7.66
CA ARG A 38 0.33 -5.91 -6.97
C ARG A 38 -0.89 -5.11 -6.55
N LEU A 39 -0.80 -3.79 -6.53
CA LEU A 39 -1.94 -2.92 -6.21
C LEU A 39 -2.94 -2.92 -7.36
N SER A 40 -4.19 -2.61 -7.04
CA SER A 40 -5.20 -2.37 -8.08
C SER A 40 -4.72 -1.27 -9.03
N THR A 41 -5.09 -1.36 -10.31
CA THR A 41 -4.89 -0.25 -11.25
C THR A 41 -5.64 1.01 -10.82
N GLU A 42 -6.67 0.84 -10.00
CA GLU A 42 -7.50 1.89 -9.40
C GLU A 42 -7.03 2.29 -7.98
N PHE A 43 -5.85 1.84 -7.54
CA PHE A 43 -5.33 2.24 -6.23
C PHE A 43 -5.06 3.75 -6.21
N GLU A 44 -5.79 4.48 -5.37
CA GLU A 44 -5.72 5.95 -5.26
C GLU A 44 -4.79 6.41 -4.14
N GLY A 45 -4.36 5.47 -3.29
CA GLY A 45 -3.43 5.72 -2.21
C GLY A 45 -2.02 6.15 -2.64
N SER A 46 -1.24 6.64 -1.67
CA SER A 46 0.14 7.05 -1.90
C SER A 46 1.09 5.85 -1.97
N LYS A 47 2.00 5.85 -2.95
CA LYS A 47 3.05 4.85 -3.12
C LYS A 47 4.40 5.48 -2.82
N VAL A 48 5.14 4.93 -1.88
CA VAL A 48 6.44 5.47 -1.46
C VAL A 48 7.49 4.38 -1.52
N THR A 49 8.54 4.58 -2.30
CA THR A 49 9.70 3.67 -2.29
C THR A 49 10.62 4.01 -1.14
N GLY A 50 10.88 3.05 -0.25
CA GLY A 50 11.76 3.26 0.89
C GLY A 50 11.65 2.19 1.98
N ILE A 51 12.38 2.40 3.07
CA ILE A 51 12.35 1.56 4.27
C ILE A 51 11.67 2.41 5.36
N GLY A 52 10.57 1.93 5.93
CA GLY A 52 9.79 2.70 6.92
C GLY A 52 10.02 2.26 8.36
N PHE A 53 11.18 1.69 8.65
CA PHE A 53 11.67 1.43 10.00
C PHE A 53 13.20 1.48 10.01
N ASP A 54 13.77 1.77 11.18
CA ASP A 54 15.15 1.54 11.60
C ASP A 54 15.10 0.76 12.92
#